data_AF-A0A9W9HQR5-F1
#
_entry.id   AF-A0A9W9HQR5-F1
#
_cell.length_a   1.000
_cell.length_b   1.000
_cell.length_c   1.000
_cell.angle_alpha   90.00
_cell.angle_beta   90.00
_cell.angle_gamma   90.00
#
_symmetry.space_group_name_H-M   'P 1'
#
loop_
_entity.id
_entity.type
_entity.pdbx_description
1 polymer ?
#
loop_
_entity_poly.entity_id
_entity_poly.type
_entity_poly.pdbx_seq_one_letter_code
_entity_poly.pdbx_strand_id
1 'polypeptide(L)'
;MKQEDEDGPSTHQPVEKRGPKESIPAFLSRLPPSKTSVSQAGPWIWMCKRQPQAKAGDVATLLRKGNELLHGYEEEAAALRAAHDKSGAKTTAVLTRKLNPLRRMLEQNIFALARETGVIAGKWMFFPTVDHVDSVWKTVVTALDRGELGESAKVATDDGSGQPRLVCVYTEDFSDKEDVTRVLRTLVDSGLVNAQSRPIYYKCDAYTYLDIKSKNDYGLKASLFSSRDVLTGKF
;
A
#
# COMPACT_ATOMS: atom_id res chain seq x y z
N MET A 1 53.85 12.00 -14.99
CA MET A 1 53.62 12.32 -13.57
C MET A 1 52.54 13.38 -13.49
N LYS A 2 51.34 12.98 -13.03
CA LYS A 2 50.16 13.74 -12.58
C LYS A 2 48.94 12.86 -12.92
N GLN A 3 48.63 11.89 -12.08
CA GLN A 3 47.82 11.97 -10.85
C GLN A 3 46.39 11.57 -11.19
N GLU A 4 46.10 10.31 -10.86
CA GLU A 4 44.82 9.63 -10.94
C GLU A 4 43.88 10.29 -9.92
N ASP A 5 42.74 10.79 -10.38
CA ASP A 5 41.63 11.12 -9.51
C ASP A 5 40.90 9.81 -9.19
N GLU A 6 41.27 9.20 -8.06
CA GLU A 6 40.46 8.16 -7.43
C GLU A 6 39.17 8.80 -6.88
N ASP A 7 38.08 8.63 -7.61
CA ASP A 7 36.74 8.95 -7.12
C ASP A 7 36.33 7.86 -6.10
N GLY A 8 36.62 8.13 -4.83
CA GLY A 8 36.31 7.22 -3.72
C GLY A 8 34.79 6.99 -3.59
N PRO A 9 34.34 5.80 -3.15
CA PRO A 9 32.92 5.48 -3.09
C PRO A 9 32.20 6.41 -2.11
N SER A 10 31.32 7.26 -2.65
CA SER A 10 30.42 8.12 -1.88
C SER A 10 29.72 7.33 -0.76
N THR A 11 30.02 7.69 0.48
CA THR A 11 29.50 7.10 1.72
C THR A 11 28.14 7.67 2.12
N HIS A 12 27.42 8.32 1.21
CA HIS A 12 26.16 8.97 1.55
C HIS A 12 25.09 7.92 1.84
N GLN A 13 24.71 7.80 3.11
CA GLN A 13 23.56 6.99 3.51
C GLN A 13 22.28 7.64 2.97
N PRO A 14 21.33 6.86 2.43
CA PRO A 14 20.03 7.38 2.08
C PRO A 14 19.32 7.96 3.30
N VAL A 15 18.61 9.07 3.10
CA VAL A 15 17.97 9.82 4.19
C VAL A 15 16.78 9.04 4.76
N GLU A 16 16.08 8.31 3.90
CA GLU A 16 14.76 7.73 4.14
C GLU A 16 14.76 6.20 4.13
N LYS A 17 15.91 5.55 3.97
CA LYS A 17 16.01 4.08 3.89
C LYS A 17 17.33 3.55 4.40
N ARG A 18 17.38 2.24 4.61
CA ARG A 18 18.59 1.53 5.01
C ARG A 18 19.67 1.68 3.93
N GLY A 19 20.88 2.06 4.34
CA GLY A 19 22.03 2.14 3.44
C GLY A 19 22.52 0.75 2.99
N PRO A 20 23.18 0.64 1.82
CA PRO A 20 23.60 -0.66 1.26
C PRO A 20 24.43 -1.52 2.24
N LYS A 21 25.36 -0.89 2.96
CA LYS A 21 26.25 -1.54 3.93
C LYS A 21 25.84 -1.31 5.40
N GLU A 22 24.70 -0.66 5.62
CA GLU A 22 24.24 -0.33 6.97
C GLU A 22 23.71 -1.59 7.68
N SER A 23 24.09 -1.79 8.95
CA SER A 23 23.55 -2.87 9.77
C SER A 23 22.12 -2.53 10.21
N ILE A 24 21.29 -3.55 10.52
CA ILE A 24 19.93 -3.32 11.03
C ILE A 24 19.94 -2.44 12.30
N PRO A 25 20.80 -2.70 13.31
CA PRO A 25 20.83 -1.85 14.50
C PRO A 25 21.19 -0.39 14.21
N ALA A 26 22.15 -0.15 13.31
CA ALA A 26 22.52 1.22 12.91
C ALA A 26 21.35 1.93 12.21
N PHE A 27 20.69 1.24 11.28
CA PHE A 27 19.52 1.76 10.58
C PHE A 27 18.37 2.12 11.54
N LEU A 28 18.00 1.22 12.43
CA LEU A 28 16.92 1.45 13.41
C LEU A 28 17.27 2.54 14.42
N SER A 29 18.55 2.70 14.77
CA SER A 29 19.00 3.78 15.65
C SER A 29 19.01 5.13 14.95
N ARG A 30 19.31 5.17 13.65
CA ARG A 30 19.36 6.40 12.86
C ARG A 30 17.96 6.91 12.49
N LEU A 31 17.04 5.99 12.18
CA LEU A 31 15.68 6.31 11.74
C LEU A 31 14.61 5.60 12.60
N PRO A 32 14.50 5.91 13.91
CA PRO A 32 13.39 5.43 14.73
C PRO A 32 12.08 6.11 14.30
N PRO A 33 11.05 5.37 13.87
CA PRO A 33 9.80 5.97 13.37
C PRO A 33 9.04 6.81 14.40
N SER A 34 9.26 6.58 15.69
CA SER A 34 8.67 7.37 16.77
C SER A 34 9.18 8.83 16.81
N LYS A 35 10.41 9.08 16.33
CA LYS A 35 11.09 10.39 16.45
C LYS A 35 11.52 11.00 15.11
N THR A 36 11.59 10.20 14.05
CA THR A 36 12.00 10.69 12.73
C THR A 36 10.87 11.51 12.15
N SER A 37 11.09 12.81 11.93
CA SER A 37 10.07 13.73 11.40
C SER A 37 9.98 13.71 9.88
N VAL A 38 8.84 14.16 9.34
CA VAL A 38 8.66 14.37 7.89
C VAL A 38 9.73 15.29 7.31
N SER A 39 10.13 16.34 8.04
CA SER A 39 11.18 17.27 7.60
C SER A 39 12.57 16.62 7.56
N GLN A 40 12.81 15.58 8.35
CA GLN A 40 14.10 14.90 8.42
C GLN A 40 14.27 13.86 7.31
N ALA A 41 13.25 13.03 7.05
CA ALA A 41 13.37 11.87 6.16
C ALA A 41 12.28 11.79 5.08
N GLY A 42 11.45 12.82 4.93
CA GLY A 42 10.23 12.74 4.13
C GLY A 42 9.16 11.91 4.83
N PRO A 43 8.02 11.61 4.18
CA PRO A 43 6.86 10.99 4.82
C PRO A 43 7.03 9.49 5.16
N TRP A 44 8.10 8.85 4.68
CA TRP A 44 8.26 7.40 4.75
C TRP A 44 9.69 7.01 5.10
N ILE A 45 9.84 6.07 6.04
CA ILE A 45 11.05 5.27 6.18
C ILE A 45 10.84 3.95 5.45
N TRP A 46 11.76 3.58 4.56
CA TRP A 46 11.68 2.38 3.74
C TRP A 46 12.70 1.32 4.16
N MET A 47 12.25 0.07 4.12
CA MET A 47 13.09 -1.12 4.14
C MET A 47 12.79 -1.94 2.89
N CYS A 48 13.82 -2.25 2.12
CA CYS A 48 13.71 -3.08 0.92
C CYS A 48 14.61 -4.30 1.07
N LYS A 49 14.20 -5.41 0.47
CA LYS A 49 15.07 -6.58 0.31
C LYS A 49 16.29 -6.17 -0.51
N ARG A 50 17.44 -6.77 -0.22
CA ARG A 50 18.72 -6.46 -0.90
C ARG A 50 18.82 -7.04 -2.32
N GLN A 51 17.83 -7.82 -2.75
CA GLN A 51 17.83 -8.48 -4.06
C GLN A 51 17.31 -7.57 -5.17
N PRO A 52 17.59 -7.89 -6.45
CA PRO A 52 17.14 -7.08 -7.58
C PRO A 52 15.63 -6.89 -7.52
N GLN A 53 15.17 -5.64 -7.48
CA GLN A 53 13.75 -5.34 -7.52
C GLN A 53 13.21 -5.74 -8.90
N ALA A 54 12.01 -6.33 -8.92
CA ALA A 54 11.26 -6.53 -10.14
C ALA A 54 11.11 -5.19 -10.90
N LYS A 55 10.98 -5.27 -12.23
CA LYS A 55 10.79 -4.08 -13.05
C LYS A 55 9.57 -3.31 -12.54
N ALA A 56 9.76 -2.02 -12.27
CA ALA A 56 8.65 -1.13 -11.93
C ALA A 56 7.63 -1.13 -13.08
N GLY A 57 6.35 -1.29 -12.75
CA GLY A 57 5.27 -1.23 -13.73
C GLY A 57 5.15 0.15 -14.39
N ASP A 58 4.41 0.20 -15.50
CA ASP A 58 4.10 1.42 -16.25
C ASP A 58 3.02 2.25 -15.54
N VAL A 59 3.44 2.95 -14.49
CA VAL A 59 2.57 3.83 -13.68
C VAL A 59 1.98 4.97 -14.53
N ALA A 60 2.72 5.47 -15.53
CA ALA A 60 2.24 6.57 -16.37
C ALA A 60 1.03 6.14 -17.21
N THR A 61 1.09 4.96 -17.84
CA THR A 61 -0.06 4.40 -18.57
C THR A 61 -1.21 4.04 -17.65
N LEU A 62 -0.92 3.47 -16.47
CA LEU A 62 -1.96 3.19 -15.46
C LEU A 62 -2.72 4.47 -15.09
N LEU A 63 -2.01 5.56 -14.77
CA LEU A 63 -2.64 6.82 -14.39
C LEU A 63 -3.47 7.39 -15.53
N ARG A 64 -2.94 7.42 -16.75
CA ARG A 64 -3.67 7.97 -17.89
C ARG A 64 -4.95 7.17 -18.19
N LYS A 65 -4.82 5.88 -18.49
CA LYS A 65 -5.97 5.01 -18.82
C LYS A 65 -6.90 4.82 -17.62
N GLY A 66 -6.36 4.78 -16.40
CA GLY A 66 -7.15 4.64 -15.19
C GLY A 66 -8.03 5.86 -14.93
N ASN A 67 -7.51 7.07 -15.12
CA ASN A 67 -8.32 8.28 -15.02
C ASN A 67 -9.40 8.34 -16.13
N GLU A 68 -9.12 7.85 -17.33
CA GLU A 68 -10.14 7.70 -18.39
C GLU A 68 -11.28 6.76 -17.94
N LEU A 69 -10.96 5.62 -17.29
CA LEU A 69 -11.96 4.71 -16.72
C LEU A 69 -12.79 5.35 -15.60
N LEU A 70 -12.13 6.10 -14.70
CA LEU A 70 -12.81 6.79 -13.59
C LEU A 70 -13.78 7.85 -14.13
N HIS A 71 -13.32 8.66 -15.09
CA HIS A 71 -14.14 9.69 -15.71
C HIS A 71 -15.37 9.11 -16.42
N GLY A 72 -15.20 8.04 -17.20
CA GLY A 72 -16.32 7.38 -17.87
C GLY A 72 -17.37 6.84 -16.88
N TYR A 73 -16.92 6.29 -15.74
CA TYR A 73 -17.84 5.91 -14.66
C TYR A 73 -18.58 7.11 -14.07
N GLU A 74 -17.88 8.24 -13.83
CA GLU A 74 -18.48 9.45 -13.27
C GLU A 74 -19.59 10.00 -14.17
N GLU A 75 -19.34 10.08 -15.48
CA GLU A 75 -20.33 10.53 -16.47
C GLU A 75 -21.58 9.65 -16.46
N GLU A 76 -21.41 8.32 -16.52
CA GLU A 76 -22.54 7.39 -16.52
C GLU A 76 -23.29 7.40 -15.18
N ALA A 77 -22.57 7.44 -14.06
CA ALA A 77 -23.16 7.52 -12.74
C ALA A 77 -23.92 8.85 -12.54
N ALA A 78 -23.42 9.96 -13.07
CA ALA A 78 -24.10 11.26 -13.05
C ALA A 78 -25.40 11.22 -13.88
N ALA A 79 -25.37 10.63 -15.07
CA ALA A 79 -26.57 10.45 -15.89
C ALA A 79 -27.64 9.61 -15.18
N LEU A 80 -27.23 8.52 -14.51
CA LEU A 80 -28.13 7.68 -13.71
C LEU A 80 -28.74 8.43 -12.51
N ARG A 81 -27.94 9.23 -11.81
CA ARG A 81 -28.43 10.08 -10.70
C ARG A 81 -29.43 11.11 -11.20
N ALA A 82 -29.11 11.84 -12.28
CA ALA A 82 -30.01 12.82 -12.86
C ALA A 82 -31.34 12.20 -13.36
N ALA A 83 -31.30 11.00 -13.93
CA ALA A 83 -32.50 10.27 -14.33
C ALA A 83 -33.35 9.82 -13.13
N HIS A 84 -32.69 9.41 -12.03
CA HIS A 84 -33.38 9.08 -10.77
C HIS A 84 -34.05 10.32 -10.16
N ASP A 85 -33.35 11.45 -10.08
CA ASP A 85 -33.90 12.70 -9.55
C ASP A 85 -35.13 13.16 -10.34
N LYS A 86 -35.07 13.10 -11.68
CA LYS A 86 -36.20 13.43 -12.56
C LYS A 86 -37.39 12.48 -12.41
N SER A 87 -37.17 11.24 -11.98
CA SER A 87 -38.25 10.26 -11.80
C SER A 87 -39.14 10.52 -10.57
N GLY A 88 -38.69 11.39 -9.64
CA GLY A 88 -39.40 11.64 -8.38
C GLY A 88 -39.43 10.43 -7.43
N ALA A 89 -38.64 9.39 -7.69
CA ALA A 89 -38.60 8.19 -6.88
C ALA A 89 -38.10 8.50 -5.46
N LYS A 90 -38.90 8.12 -4.46
CA LYS A 90 -38.61 8.39 -3.04
C LYS A 90 -37.46 7.55 -2.47
N THR A 91 -37.03 6.50 -3.15
CA THR A 91 -35.98 5.57 -2.68
C THR A 91 -34.85 5.44 -3.70
N THR A 92 -33.64 5.21 -3.22
CA THR A 92 -32.43 5.03 -4.05
C THR A 92 -32.18 3.56 -4.44
N ALA A 93 -33.11 2.64 -4.14
CA ALA A 93 -32.93 1.21 -4.39
C ALA A 93 -32.74 0.91 -5.88
N VAL A 94 -33.53 1.56 -6.75
CA VAL A 94 -33.41 1.41 -8.21
C VAL A 94 -32.09 1.99 -8.71
N LEU A 95 -31.70 3.17 -8.23
CA LEU A 95 -30.42 3.80 -8.57
C LEU A 95 -29.24 2.92 -8.16
N THR A 96 -29.23 2.42 -6.93
CA THR A 96 -28.19 1.52 -6.41
C THR A 96 -28.07 0.26 -7.25
N ARG A 97 -29.19 -0.35 -7.65
CA ARG A 97 -29.22 -1.53 -8.52
C ARG A 97 -28.60 -1.26 -9.90
N LYS A 98 -28.71 -0.04 -10.43
CA LYS A 98 -28.07 0.37 -11.69
C LYS A 98 -26.59 0.73 -11.52
N LEU A 99 -26.21 1.35 -10.41
CA LEU A 99 -24.81 1.71 -10.13
C LEU A 99 -23.93 0.48 -9.82
N ASN A 100 -24.48 -0.55 -9.17
CA ASN A 100 -23.69 -1.70 -8.73
C ASN A 100 -22.99 -2.45 -9.88
N PRO A 101 -23.62 -2.73 -11.04
CA PRO A 101 -22.93 -3.26 -12.21
C PRO A 101 -21.78 -2.36 -12.70
N LEU A 102 -22.00 -1.03 -12.76
CA LEU A 102 -20.96 -0.08 -13.19
C LEU A 102 -19.75 -0.09 -12.26
N ARG A 103 -20.00 -0.15 -10.94
CA ARG A 103 -18.92 -0.26 -9.93
C ARG A 103 -18.08 -1.52 -10.13
N ARG A 104 -18.75 -2.67 -10.33
CA ARG A 104 -18.05 -3.95 -10.58
C ARG A 104 -17.24 -3.91 -11.86
N MET A 105 -17.80 -3.34 -12.92
CA MET A 105 -17.10 -3.21 -14.20
C MET A 105 -15.89 -2.27 -14.09
N LEU A 106 -16.02 -1.14 -13.39
CA LEU A 106 -14.91 -0.23 -13.11
C LEU A 106 -13.78 -0.94 -12.34
N GLU A 107 -14.13 -1.66 -11.27
CA GLU A 107 -13.16 -2.45 -10.48
C GLU A 107 -12.42 -3.48 -11.35
N GLN A 108 -13.16 -4.26 -12.15
CA GLN A 108 -12.59 -5.26 -13.05
C GLN A 108 -11.65 -4.63 -14.08
N ASN A 109 -12.05 -3.50 -14.67
CA ASN A 109 -11.24 -2.79 -15.66
C ASN A 109 -9.96 -2.20 -15.04
N ILE A 110 -10.03 -1.66 -13.82
CA ILE A 110 -8.84 -1.19 -13.10
C ILE A 110 -7.88 -2.35 -12.81
N PHE A 111 -8.39 -3.52 -12.41
CA PHE A 111 -7.54 -4.68 -12.16
C PHE A 111 -6.95 -5.28 -13.44
N ALA A 112 -7.70 -5.27 -14.55
CA ALA A 112 -7.18 -5.65 -15.85
C ALA A 112 -6.06 -4.70 -16.29
N LEU A 113 -6.27 -3.39 -16.15
CA LEU A 113 -5.28 -2.37 -16.46
C LEU A 113 -4.04 -2.48 -15.57
N ALA A 114 -4.20 -2.77 -14.28
CA ALA A 114 -3.10 -2.99 -13.36
C ALA A 114 -2.20 -4.16 -13.82
N ARG A 115 -2.81 -5.26 -14.30
CA ARG A 115 -2.08 -6.39 -14.89
C ARG A 115 -1.41 -6.02 -16.21
N GLU A 116 -2.12 -5.33 -17.10
CA GLU A 116 -1.59 -4.86 -18.39
C GLU A 116 -0.34 -3.98 -18.21
N THR A 117 -0.36 -3.11 -17.20
CA THR A 117 0.72 -2.16 -16.90
C THR A 117 1.78 -2.71 -15.94
N GLY A 118 1.60 -3.93 -15.40
CA GLY A 118 2.50 -4.50 -14.41
C GLY A 118 2.47 -3.79 -13.04
N VAL A 119 1.48 -2.93 -12.76
CA VAL A 119 1.30 -2.28 -11.45
C VAL A 119 0.47 -3.18 -10.53
N ILE A 120 1.03 -4.36 -10.26
CA ILE A 120 0.35 -5.48 -9.59
C ILE A 120 0.71 -5.66 -8.12
N ALA A 121 1.61 -4.84 -7.57
CA ALA A 121 1.93 -4.89 -6.15
C ALA A 121 0.74 -4.51 -5.27
N GLY A 122 0.79 -4.95 -4.02
CA GLY A 122 -0.14 -4.50 -2.99
C GLY A 122 0.50 -4.54 -1.61
N LYS A 123 -0.26 -4.13 -0.58
CA LYS A 123 0.27 -3.98 0.77
C LYS A 123 -0.75 -4.28 1.85
N TRP A 124 -0.31 -4.99 2.88
CA TRP A 124 -0.98 -5.05 4.18
C TRP A 124 -0.74 -3.75 4.95
N MET A 125 -1.80 -3.15 5.50
CA MET A 125 -1.74 -1.87 6.20
C MET A 125 -2.22 -2.00 7.64
N PHE A 126 -1.40 -1.54 8.59
CA PHE A 126 -1.74 -1.54 10.02
C PHE A 126 -1.13 -0.32 10.73
N PHE A 127 -1.64 0.00 11.92
CA PHE A 127 -1.44 1.29 12.58
C PHE A 127 -1.00 1.13 14.04
N PRO A 128 0.26 0.76 14.33
CA PRO A 128 0.79 0.77 15.68
C PRO A 128 0.73 2.17 16.32
N THR A 129 0.54 2.21 17.64
CA THR A 129 0.65 3.44 18.42
C THR A 129 2.09 3.96 18.42
N VAL A 130 2.28 5.24 18.73
CA VAL A 130 3.60 5.86 18.80
C VAL A 130 4.55 5.11 19.76
N ASP A 131 4.06 4.66 20.91
CA ASP A 131 4.89 3.93 21.88
C ASP A 131 5.35 2.54 21.41
N HIS A 132 4.66 1.95 20.43
CA HIS A 132 4.94 0.60 19.93
C HIS A 132 5.54 0.60 18.52
N VAL A 133 5.57 1.75 17.80
CA VAL A 133 5.98 1.76 16.39
C VAL A 133 7.43 1.32 16.20
N ASP A 134 8.34 1.69 17.10
CA ASP A 134 9.75 1.34 16.97
C ASP A 134 9.99 -0.17 17.11
N SER A 135 9.32 -0.81 18.07
CA SER A 135 9.42 -2.26 18.27
C SER A 135 8.76 -3.02 17.12
N VAL A 136 7.59 -2.56 16.68
CA VAL A 136 6.89 -3.10 15.50
C VAL A 136 7.76 -3.00 14.25
N TRP A 137 8.37 -1.82 14.00
CA TRP A 137 9.23 -1.60 12.84
C TRP A 137 10.49 -2.45 12.89
N LYS A 138 11.12 -2.60 14.07
CA LYS A 138 12.25 -3.52 14.26
C LYS A 138 11.90 -4.95 13.85
N THR A 139 10.74 -5.46 14.27
CA THR A 139 10.30 -6.81 13.91
C THR A 139 10.08 -6.94 12.41
N VAL A 140 9.38 -5.97 11.78
CA VAL A 140 9.16 -5.94 10.33
C VAL A 140 10.49 -5.94 9.56
N VAL A 141 11.43 -5.06 9.93
CA VAL A 141 12.74 -4.95 9.26
C VAL A 141 13.54 -6.25 9.40
N THR A 142 13.49 -6.88 10.57
CA THR A 142 14.21 -8.13 10.84
C THR A 142 13.62 -9.29 10.03
N ALA A 143 12.30 -9.44 10.02
CA ALA A 143 11.62 -10.47 9.24
C ALA A 143 11.82 -10.28 7.73
N LEU A 144 11.84 -9.04 7.25
CA LEU A 144 12.13 -8.73 5.84
C LEU A 144 13.58 -9.07 5.46
N ASP A 145 14.56 -8.73 6.30
CA ASP A 145 15.98 -9.06 6.06
C ASP A 145 16.23 -10.59 6.03
N ARG A 146 15.43 -11.36 6.77
CA ARG A 146 15.44 -12.84 6.75
C ARG A 146 14.69 -13.45 5.56
N GLY A 147 13.99 -12.64 4.77
CA GLY A 147 13.17 -13.11 3.65
C GLY A 147 11.84 -13.75 4.06
N GLU A 148 11.36 -13.49 5.28
CA GLU A 148 10.10 -14.06 5.81
C GLU A 148 8.87 -13.25 5.36
N LEU A 149 9.06 -11.97 5.03
CA LEU A 149 8.04 -11.07 4.48
C LEU A 149 8.19 -10.92 2.95
N GLY A 150 7.45 -10.00 2.34
CA GLY A 150 7.61 -9.65 0.93
C GLY A 150 8.80 -8.72 0.67
N GLU A 151 8.79 -8.05 -0.49
CA GLU A 151 9.96 -7.37 -1.04
C GLU A 151 10.29 -6.02 -0.38
N SER A 152 9.30 -5.34 0.18
CA SER A 152 9.51 -4.07 0.84
C SER A 152 8.49 -3.80 1.95
N ALA A 153 8.87 -2.89 2.83
CA ALA A 153 8.00 -2.31 3.83
C ALA A 153 8.28 -0.82 3.98
N LYS A 154 7.28 -0.09 4.45
CA LYS A 154 7.45 1.32 4.84
C LYS A 154 6.69 1.64 6.10
N VAL A 155 7.18 2.62 6.83
CA VAL A 155 6.51 3.19 8.00
C VAL A 155 6.45 4.69 7.87
N ALA A 156 5.32 5.28 8.24
CA ALA A 156 5.13 6.72 8.27
C ALA A 156 6.05 7.35 9.32
N THR A 157 6.66 8.47 8.97
CA THR A 157 7.40 9.34 9.90
C THR A 157 6.45 10.12 10.81
N ASP A 158 7.01 10.79 11.82
CA ASP A 158 6.27 11.73 12.65
C ASP A 158 5.86 12.99 11.88
N ASP A 159 4.54 13.19 11.77
CA ASP A 159 3.90 14.38 11.21
C ASP A 159 3.49 15.40 12.28
N GLY A 160 3.85 15.17 13.55
CA GLY A 160 3.51 16.01 14.68
C GLY A 160 2.09 15.83 15.23
N SER A 161 1.28 14.95 14.63
CA SER A 161 -0.12 14.75 15.03
C SER A 161 -0.30 13.86 16.27
N GLY A 162 0.76 13.14 16.67
CA GLY A 162 0.70 12.10 17.71
C GLY A 162 -0.16 10.88 17.34
N GLN A 163 -0.65 10.79 16.10
CA GLN A 163 -1.50 9.69 15.67
C GLN A 163 -0.70 8.39 15.45
N PRO A 164 -1.37 7.21 15.54
CA PRO A 164 -0.77 5.93 15.15
C PRO A 164 -0.09 5.98 13.78
N ARG A 165 1.07 5.33 13.65
CA ARG A 165 1.86 5.36 12.42
C ARG A 165 1.37 4.29 11.45
N LEU A 166 1.16 4.63 10.18
CA LEU A 166 0.89 3.63 9.15
C LEU A 166 2.16 2.82 8.87
N VAL A 167 2.07 1.50 9.03
CA VAL A 167 3.05 0.52 8.53
C VAL A 167 2.43 -0.23 7.37
N CYS A 168 3.16 -0.31 6.26
CA CYS A 168 2.80 -1.13 5.12
C CYS A 168 3.83 -2.23 4.88
N VAL A 169 3.38 -3.45 4.64
CA VAL A 169 4.22 -4.58 4.21
C VAL A 169 3.70 -5.05 2.86
N TYR A 170 4.58 -5.01 1.85
CA TYR A 170 4.21 -5.23 0.46
C TYR A 170 4.29 -6.71 0.06
N THR A 171 3.45 -7.11 -0.90
CA THR A 171 3.66 -8.29 -1.74
C THR A 171 3.80 -7.86 -3.20
N GLU A 172 4.45 -8.71 -3.99
CA GLU A 172 4.79 -8.40 -5.39
C GLU A 172 3.57 -8.41 -6.32
N ASP A 173 2.64 -9.34 -6.09
CA ASP A 173 1.40 -9.49 -6.87
C ASP A 173 0.20 -9.59 -5.92
N PHE A 174 -0.79 -8.71 -6.08
CA PHE A 174 -2.04 -8.74 -5.31
C PHE A 174 -2.96 -9.91 -5.66
N SER A 175 -2.72 -10.56 -6.80
CA SER A 175 -3.46 -11.73 -7.28
C SER A 175 -2.88 -13.06 -6.81
N ASP A 176 -1.63 -13.06 -6.33
CA ASP A 176 -1.02 -14.20 -5.65
C ASP A 176 -1.59 -14.33 -4.23
N LYS A 177 -2.71 -15.05 -4.15
CA LYS A 177 -3.43 -15.29 -2.89
C LYS A 177 -2.57 -16.06 -1.88
N GLU A 178 -1.66 -16.90 -2.35
CA GLU A 178 -0.79 -17.71 -1.49
C GLU A 178 0.26 -16.81 -0.82
N ASP A 179 0.92 -15.94 -1.57
CA ASP A 179 1.90 -15.00 -1.02
C ASP A 179 1.25 -13.96 -0.10
N VAL A 180 0.09 -13.40 -0.51
CA VAL A 180 -0.70 -12.49 0.33
C VAL A 180 -1.06 -13.13 1.68
N THR A 181 -1.43 -14.42 1.66
CA THR A 181 -1.76 -15.19 2.86
C THR A 181 -0.52 -15.51 3.69
N ARG A 182 0.58 -15.92 3.03
CA ARG A 182 1.87 -16.23 3.66
C ARG A 182 2.39 -15.03 4.44
N VAL A 183 2.44 -13.85 3.80
CA VAL A 183 2.88 -12.60 4.45
C VAL A 183 1.98 -12.25 5.62
N LEU A 184 0.65 -12.39 5.49
CA LEU A 184 -0.26 -12.14 6.61
C LEU A 184 0.02 -13.09 7.79
N ARG A 185 0.22 -14.38 7.54
CA ARG A 185 0.54 -15.36 8.60
C ARG A 185 1.85 -15.01 9.30
N THR A 186 2.90 -14.64 8.57
CA THR A 186 4.15 -14.16 9.17
C THR A 186 3.91 -12.96 10.09
N LEU A 187 3.05 -12.00 9.70
CA LEU A 187 2.71 -10.86 10.55
C LEU A 187 1.95 -11.27 11.83
N VAL A 188 1.10 -12.29 11.76
CA VAL A 188 0.38 -12.84 12.92
C VAL A 188 1.32 -13.60 13.84
N ASP A 189 2.14 -14.50 13.29
CA ASP A 189 3.07 -15.35 14.04
C ASP A 189 4.18 -14.52 14.72
N SER A 190 4.52 -13.37 14.13
CA SER A 190 5.46 -12.39 14.71
C SER A 190 4.81 -11.50 15.80
N GLY A 191 3.53 -11.70 16.11
CA GLY A 191 2.79 -10.91 17.09
C GLY A 191 2.46 -9.47 16.65
N LEU A 192 2.67 -9.12 15.38
CA LEU A 192 2.42 -7.77 14.84
C LEU A 192 0.94 -7.54 14.53
N VAL A 193 0.23 -8.61 14.21
CA VAL A 193 -1.21 -8.59 13.91
C VAL A 193 -1.91 -9.59 14.81
N ASN A 194 -2.83 -9.10 15.63
CA ASN A 194 -3.67 -9.96 16.46
C ASN A 194 -4.91 -10.40 15.67
N ALA A 195 -5.04 -11.71 15.42
CA ALA A 195 -6.13 -12.30 14.64
C ALA A 195 -7.52 -12.12 15.28
N GLN A 196 -7.58 -11.93 16.60
CA GLN A 196 -8.80 -11.71 17.38
C GLN A 196 -9.16 -10.21 17.50
N SER A 197 -8.28 -9.32 17.07
CA SER A 197 -8.49 -7.87 17.12
C SER A 197 -9.20 -7.33 15.87
N ARG A 198 -9.29 -6.00 15.75
CA ARG A 198 -9.78 -5.34 14.53
C ARG A 198 -8.92 -5.80 13.34
N PRO A 199 -9.55 -6.19 12.21
CA PRO A 199 -8.80 -6.66 11.04
C PRO A 199 -7.95 -5.54 10.45
N ILE A 200 -6.82 -5.95 9.87
CA ILE A 200 -6.01 -5.12 8.99
C ILE A 200 -6.46 -5.34 7.55
N TYR A 201 -6.08 -4.45 6.64
CA TYR A 201 -6.61 -4.45 5.28
C TYR A 201 -5.48 -4.48 4.26
N TYR A 202 -5.74 -5.20 3.17
CA TYR A 202 -4.86 -5.30 2.03
C TYR A 202 -5.34 -4.37 0.90
N LYS A 203 -4.45 -3.53 0.36
CA LYS A 203 -4.76 -2.58 -0.71
C LYS A 203 -3.73 -2.69 -1.85
N CYS A 204 -4.21 -2.85 -3.09
CA CYS A 204 -3.33 -2.84 -4.26
C CYS A 204 -2.77 -1.43 -4.54
N ASP A 205 -1.64 -1.39 -5.24
CA ASP A 205 -0.98 -0.13 -5.61
C ASP A 205 -1.74 0.62 -6.69
N ALA A 206 -2.43 -0.08 -7.60
CA ALA A 206 -3.27 0.57 -8.60
C ALA A 206 -4.30 1.52 -7.95
N TYR A 207 -4.97 1.09 -6.87
CA TYR A 207 -5.88 1.95 -6.11
C TYR A 207 -5.18 3.07 -5.32
N THR A 208 -3.88 2.93 -5.06
CA THR A 208 -3.10 3.98 -4.41
C THR A 208 -2.74 5.06 -5.42
N TYR A 209 -2.31 4.68 -6.62
CA TYR A 209 -2.00 5.61 -7.71
C TYR A 209 -3.24 6.36 -8.21
N LEU A 210 -4.38 5.66 -8.33
CA LEU A 210 -5.66 6.23 -8.77
C LEU A 210 -6.43 6.98 -7.67
N ASP A 211 -5.78 7.26 -6.54
CA ASP A 211 -6.35 7.92 -5.36
C ASP A 211 -7.68 7.34 -4.82
N ILE A 212 -7.89 6.03 -4.97
CA ILE A 212 -9.09 5.35 -4.49
C ILE A 212 -8.96 5.14 -2.97
N LYS A 213 -9.48 6.10 -2.20
CA LYS A 213 -9.51 6.10 -0.72
C LYS A 213 -10.80 5.46 -0.18
N SER A 214 -10.90 5.27 1.14
CA SER A 214 -12.05 4.62 1.78
C SER A 214 -13.39 5.35 1.57
N LYS A 215 -13.35 6.67 1.32
CA LYS A 215 -14.51 7.51 0.99
C LYS A 215 -14.37 8.06 -0.43
N ASN A 216 -14.27 7.17 -1.42
CA ASN A 216 -14.22 7.57 -2.83
C ASN A 216 -15.64 7.71 -3.43
N ASP A 217 -15.77 8.55 -4.45
CA ASP A 217 -17.05 8.85 -5.12
C ASP A 217 -17.55 7.72 -6.03
N TYR A 218 -16.67 6.75 -6.31
CA TYR A 218 -16.96 5.58 -7.11
C TYR A 218 -17.74 4.52 -6.32
N GLY A 219 -17.77 4.59 -4.99
CA GLY A 219 -18.39 3.55 -4.16
C GLY A 219 -17.65 2.21 -4.20
N LEU A 220 -16.36 2.24 -4.58
CA LEU A 220 -15.48 1.08 -4.56
C LEU A 220 -14.93 0.83 -3.16
N LYS A 221 -14.70 -0.44 -2.81
CA LYS A 221 -14.00 -0.77 -1.56
C LYS A 221 -12.50 -0.52 -1.77
N ALA A 222 -11.90 0.36 -0.98
CA ALA A 222 -10.48 0.70 -1.12
C ALA A 222 -9.51 -0.41 -0.66
N SER A 223 -10.03 -1.55 -0.19
CA SER A 223 -9.25 -2.72 0.21
C SER A 223 -9.78 -3.98 -0.47
N LEU A 224 -8.87 -4.80 -0.98
CA LEU A 224 -9.19 -6.06 -1.63
C LEU A 224 -9.53 -7.10 -0.55
N PHE A 225 -8.66 -7.27 0.43
CA PHE A 225 -8.79 -8.29 1.48
C PHE A 225 -8.81 -7.67 2.87
N SER A 226 -9.47 -8.35 3.81
CA SER A 226 -9.30 -8.12 5.24
C SER A 226 -8.58 -9.31 5.86
N SER A 227 -7.75 -9.09 6.89
CA SER A 227 -7.04 -10.20 7.53
C SER A 227 -7.98 -11.27 8.06
N ARG A 228 -9.17 -10.88 8.54
CA ARG A 228 -10.21 -11.80 8.99
C ARG A 228 -10.68 -12.73 7.88
N ASP A 229 -10.95 -12.19 6.69
CA ASP A 229 -11.44 -13.00 5.56
C ASP A 229 -10.35 -13.97 5.10
N VAL A 230 -9.11 -13.51 4.99
CA VAL A 230 -7.96 -14.35 4.62
C VAL A 230 -7.72 -15.47 5.63
N LEU A 231 -7.69 -15.15 6.94
CA LEU A 231 -7.45 -16.14 7.99
C LEU A 231 -8.58 -17.16 8.14
N THR A 232 -9.79 -16.83 7.70
CA THR A 232 -10.95 -17.74 7.71
C THR A 232 -11.17 -18.45 6.37
N GLY A 233 -10.26 -18.28 5.40
CA GLY A 233 -10.33 -18.94 4.10
C GLY A 233 -11.41 -18.40 3.15
N LYS A 234 -11.92 -17.18 3.40
CA LYS A 234 -12.93 -16.51 2.56
C LYS A 234 -12.25 -15.66 1.48
N PHE A 235 -11.43 -16.31 0.65
CA PHE A 235 -10.59 -15.66 -0.37
C PHE A 235 -11.09 -15.94 -1.80
#